data_AF-A0A3P7L2X9-F1
#
_entry.id   AF-A0A3P7L2X9-F1
#
_cell.length_a   1.000
_cell.length_b   1.000
_cell.length_c   1.000
_cell.angle_alpha   90.00
_cell.angle_beta   90.00
_cell.angle_gamma   90.00
#
_symmetry.space_group_name_H-M   'P 1'
#
loop_
_entity.id
_entity.type
_entity.pdbx_description
1 polymer ?
#
loop_
_entity_poly.entity_id
_entity_poly.type
_entity_poly.pdbx_seq_one_letter_code
_entity_poly.pdbx_strand_id
1 'polypeptide(L)'
;MSAALECFRSLHNFTQDELTTGRIIYGVLLASIATVSAPLNMLLLIVILTTGAIKNPFRFYLLSATSAGLLGLVPVYATLLPAVFFNVRLKDPTNIIVSTTDTLSYLALMMTTTTIATDRLLFFLLPKVCMSKRCIQI
;
A
#
# COMPACT_ATOMS: atom_id res chain seq x y z
N MET A 1 -13.78 -31.43 22.96
CA MET A 1 -13.10 -30.17 22.56
C MET A 1 -11.61 -30.35 22.24
N SER A 2 -10.91 -31.34 22.80
CA SER A 2 -9.50 -31.65 22.50
C SER A 2 -9.25 -32.09 21.04
N ALA A 3 -10.11 -32.95 20.48
CA ALA A 3 -9.93 -33.48 19.12
C ALA A 3 -9.98 -32.42 18.01
N ALA A 4 -10.81 -31.37 18.18
CA ALA A 4 -10.85 -30.25 17.23
C ALA A 4 -9.57 -29.41 17.32
N LEU A 5 -9.05 -29.18 18.53
CA LEU A 5 -7.81 -28.44 18.76
C LEU A 5 -6.59 -29.22 18.24
N GLU A 6 -6.58 -30.54 18.37
CA GLU A 6 -5.56 -31.43 17.81
C GLU A 6 -5.61 -31.50 16.29
N CYS A 7 -6.81 -31.47 15.70
CA CYS A 7 -6.98 -31.36 14.25
C CYS A 7 -6.44 -30.02 13.73
N PHE A 8 -6.76 -28.90 14.39
CA PHE A 8 -6.18 -27.58 14.06
C PHE A 8 -4.66 -27.54 14.24
N ARG A 9 -4.12 -28.19 15.27
CA ARG A 9 -2.68 -28.29 15.51
C ARG A 9 -1.98 -29.14 14.46
N SER A 10 -2.59 -30.25 14.06
CA SER A 10 -2.09 -31.14 13.00
C SER A 10 -2.10 -30.43 11.64
N LEU A 11 -3.16 -29.66 11.35
CA LEU A 11 -3.26 -28.84 10.13
C LEU A 11 -2.24 -27.69 10.12
N HIS A 12 -1.97 -27.07 11.27
CA HIS A 12 -0.97 -26.00 11.41
C HIS A 12 0.46 -26.52 11.22
N ASN A 13 0.77 -27.70 11.76
CA ASN A 13 2.08 -28.32 11.61
C ASN A 13 2.35 -28.75 10.15
N PHE A 14 1.32 -29.19 9.41
CA PHE A 14 1.44 -29.51 7.98
C PHE A 14 1.71 -28.29 7.09
N THR A 15 1.31 -27.09 7.53
CA THR A 15 1.53 -25.85 6.75
C THR A 15 2.86 -25.17 7.07
N GLN A 16 3.62 -25.63 8.07
CA GLN A 16 4.80 -24.91 8.55
C GLN A 16 6.12 -25.25 7.82
N ASP A 17 6.25 -26.40 7.16
CA ASP A 17 7.60 -26.95 6.90
C ASP A 17 8.06 -27.10 5.44
N GLU A 18 7.33 -26.62 4.44
CA GLU A 18 7.89 -26.55 3.08
C GLU A 18 7.93 -25.13 2.54
N LEU A 19 9.16 -24.67 2.24
CA LEU A 19 9.43 -23.61 1.27
C LEU A 19 8.90 -24.07 -0.09
N THR A 20 7.57 -24.00 -0.24
CA THR A 20 6.91 -24.26 -1.52
C THR A 20 7.41 -23.24 -2.54
N THR A 21 7.66 -23.69 -3.76
CA THR A 21 8.13 -22.83 -4.86
C THR A 21 7.26 -21.57 -5.01
N GLY A 22 5.95 -21.69 -4.74
CA GLY A 22 5.02 -20.56 -4.73
C GLY A 22 5.36 -19.46 -3.71
N ARG A 23 5.81 -19.83 -2.51
CA ARG A 23 6.22 -18.87 -1.46
C ARG A 23 7.47 -18.09 -1.88
N ILE A 24 8.43 -18.76 -2.52
CA ILE A 24 9.65 -18.13 -3.02
C ILE A 24 9.32 -17.16 -4.17
N ILE A 25 8.52 -17.59 -5.15
CA ILE A 25 8.10 -16.74 -6.27
C ILE A 25 7.35 -15.51 -5.76
N TYR A 26 6.41 -15.70 -4.83
CA TYR A 26 5.67 -14.60 -4.22
C TYR A 26 6.60 -13.64 -3.48
N GLY A 27 7.54 -14.15 -2.68
CA GLY A 27 8.52 -13.33 -1.96
C GLY A 27 9.42 -12.52 -2.88
N VAL A 28 9.94 -13.12 -3.96
CA VAL A 28 10.79 -12.43 -4.94
C VAL A 28 9.99 -11.36 -5.68
N LEU A 29 8.77 -11.68 -6.10
CA LEU A 29 7.89 -10.72 -6.76
C LEU A 29 7.60 -9.52 -5.85
N LEU A 30 7.20 -9.79 -4.60
CA LEU A 30 6.91 -8.76 -3.61
C LEU A 30 8.14 -7.89 -3.32
N ALA A 31 9.32 -8.50 -3.16
CA ALA A 31 10.57 -7.77 -2.95
C ALA A 31 10.91 -6.88 -4.16
N SER A 32 10.76 -7.38 -5.39
CA SER A 32 11.05 -6.63 -6.60
C SER A 32 10.13 -5.41 -6.75
N ILE A 33 8.83 -5.59 -6.51
CA ILE A 33 7.84 -4.50 -6.55
C ILE A 33 8.13 -3.48 -5.46
N ALA A 34 8.40 -3.92 -4.23
CA ALA A 34 8.70 -3.03 -3.12
C ALA A 34 9.98 -2.21 -3.38
N THR A 35 11.01 -2.85 -3.94
CA THR A 35 12.31 -2.22 -4.24
C THR A 35 12.20 -1.17 -5.34
N VAL A 36 11.34 -1.39 -6.34
CA VAL A 36 11.08 -0.40 -7.39
C VAL A 36 10.12 0.70 -6.90
N SER A 37 9.13 0.34 -6.08
CA SER A 37 8.13 1.27 -5.56
C SER A 37 8.73 2.32 -4.62
N ALA A 38 9.70 1.94 -3.78
CA ALA A 38 10.35 2.84 -2.83
C ALA A 38 11.00 4.08 -3.51
N PRO A 39 11.96 3.94 -4.45
CA PRO A 39 12.59 5.08 -5.09
C PRO A 39 11.62 5.89 -5.94
N LEU A 40 10.63 5.26 -6.58
CA LEU A 40 9.62 5.97 -7.37
C LEU A 40 8.75 6.88 -6.50
N ASN A 41 8.25 6.36 -5.35
CA ASN A 41 7.47 7.16 -4.43
C ASN A 41 8.31 8.26 -3.77
N MET A 42 9.58 7.99 -3.44
CA MET A 42 10.50 9.01 -2.93
C MET A 42 10.77 10.11 -3.95
N LEU A 43 11.03 9.75 -5.21
CA LEU A 43 11.27 10.71 -6.28
C LEU A 43 10.02 11.56 -6.55
N LEU A 44 8.83 10.93 -6.57
CA LEU A 44 7.57 11.64 -6.72
C LEU A 44 7.32 12.60 -5.54
N LEU A 45 7.62 12.18 -4.31
CA LEU A 45 7.52 13.05 -3.13
C LEU A 45 8.48 14.25 -3.24
N ILE A 46 9.74 14.03 -3.65
CA ILE A 46 10.71 15.11 -3.87
C ILE A 46 10.17 16.09 -4.91
N VAL A 47 9.66 15.61 -6.04
CA VAL A 47 9.07 16.46 -7.08
C VAL A 47 7.90 17.27 -6.51
N ILE A 48 6.98 16.65 -5.77
CA ILE A 48 5.83 17.33 -5.17
C ILE A 48 6.26 18.43 -4.18
N LEU A 49 7.32 18.20 -3.39
CA LEU A 49 7.77 19.14 -2.38
C LEU A 49 8.60 20.29 -2.98
N THR A 50 9.44 19.99 -3.97
CA THR A 50 10.40 20.94 -4.54
C THR A 50 9.85 21.73 -5.73
N THR A 51 8.95 21.14 -6.51
CA THR A 51 8.43 21.79 -7.71
C THR A 51 7.08 22.46 -7.43
N GLY A 52 6.97 23.74 -7.78
CA GLY A 52 5.69 24.46 -7.84
C GLY A 52 4.87 24.13 -9.10
N ALA A 53 5.28 23.12 -9.87
CA ALA A 53 4.65 22.74 -11.14
C ALA A 53 3.25 22.13 -10.97
N ILE A 54 2.98 21.55 -9.79
CA ILE A 54 1.74 20.83 -9.51
C ILE A 54 0.74 21.76 -8.83
N LYS A 55 -0.45 21.91 -9.43
CA LYS A 55 -1.52 22.79 -8.93
C LYS A 55 -2.07 22.29 -7.59
N ASN A 56 -2.37 23.23 -6.69
CA ASN A 56 -2.60 22.99 -5.26
C ASN A 56 -3.56 21.82 -4.87
N PRO A 57 -4.78 21.64 -5.41
CA PRO A 57 -5.65 20.53 -5.01
C PRO A 57 -5.11 19.18 -5.48
N PHE A 58 -4.55 19.12 -6.70
CA PHE A 58 -3.95 17.90 -7.22
C PHE A 58 -2.67 17.51 -6.45
N ARG A 59 -1.93 18.53 -5.98
CA ARG A 59 -0.75 18.35 -5.13
C ARG A 59 -1.07 17.60 -3.84
N PHE A 60 -2.20 17.93 -3.18
CA PHE A 60 -2.61 17.24 -1.95
C PHE A 60 -3.02 15.78 -2.20
N TYR A 61 -3.70 15.48 -3.31
CA TYR A 61 -3.99 14.09 -3.68
C TYR A 61 -2.71 13.28 -3.91
N LEU A 62 -1.77 13.85 -4.66
CA LEU A 62 -0.49 13.19 -4.92
C LEU A 62 0.35 13.02 -3.65
N LEU A 63 0.31 14.00 -2.73
CA LEU A 63 1.01 13.91 -1.45
C LEU A 63 0.40 12.82 -0.55
N SER A 64 -0.92 12.68 -0.54
CA SER A 64 -1.62 11.59 0.16
C SER A 64 -1.31 10.21 -0.44
N ALA A 65 -1.27 10.10 -1.76
CA ALA A 65 -0.98 8.85 -2.44
C ALA A 65 0.48 8.40 -2.21
N THR A 66 1.43 9.34 -2.30
CA THR A 66 2.86 9.06 -2.06
C THR A 66 3.16 8.74 -0.61
N SER A 67 2.56 9.46 0.34
CA SER A 67 2.73 9.16 1.76
C SER A 67 2.16 7.78 2.13
N ALA A 68 0.96 7.44 1.64
CA ALA A 68 0.36 6.13 1.82
C ALA A 68 1.20 5.02 1.15
N GLY A 69 1.75 5.26 -0.04
CA GLY A 69 2.67 4.35 -0.71
C GLY A 69 3.94 4.07 0.09
N LEU A 70 4.56 5.11 0.65
CA LEU A 70 5.76 4.96 1.48
C LEU A 70 5.48 4.27 2.81
N LEU A 71 4.36 4.62 3.48
CA LEU A 71 3.95 3.98 4.73
C LEU A 71 3.57 2.51 4.51
N GLY A 72 2.95 2.17 3.38
CA GLY A 72 2.62 0.80 3.01
C GLY A 72 3.84 -0.08 2.76
N LEU A 73 4.99 0.49 2.40
CA LEU A 73 6.24 -0.26 2.25
C LEU A 73 6.84 -0.69 3.59
N VAL A 74 6.57 0.03 4.68
CA VAL A 74 7.10 -0.29 6.02
C VAL A 74 6.66 -1.69 6.48
N PRO A 75 5.35 -2.04 6.46
CA PRO A 75 4.90 -3.40 6.72
C PRO A 75 5.52 -4.46 5.81
N VAL A 76 5.67 -4.15 4.52
CA VAL A 76 6.23 -5.08 3.53
C VAL A 76 7.66 -5.46 3.89
N TYR A 77 8.51 -4.48 4.18
CA TYR A 77 9.91 -4.72 4.56
C TYR A 77 10.07 -5.26 5.98
N ALA A 78 9.29 -4.75 6.93
CA ALA A 78 9.44 -5.10 8.34
C ALA A 78 8.82 -6.47 8.69
N THR A 79 7.82 -6.92 7.93
CA THR A 79 6.98 -8.07 8.33
C THR A 79 6.76 -9.07 7.22
N LEU A 80 6.24 -8.67 6.05
CA LEU A 80 5.92 -9.64 4.99
C LEU A 80 7.18 -10.31 4.43
N LEU A 81 8.23 -9.56 4.11
CA LEU A 81 9.46 -10.15 3.57
C LEU A 81 10.15 -11.08 4.59
N PRO A 82 10.35 -10.68 5.86
CA PRO A 82 10.86 -11.60 6.89
C PRO A 82 9.98 -12.83 7.11
N ALA A 83 8.65 -12.66 7.10
CA ALA A 83 7.71 -13.77 7.23
C ALA A 83 7.80 -14.71 6.04
N VAL A 84 7.93 -14.20 4.81
CA VAL A 84 7.99 -15.01 3.60
C VAL A 84 9.33 -15.72 3.43
N PHE A 85 10.47 -15.06 3.66
CA PHE A 85 11.79 -15.67 3.43
C PHE A 85 12.36 -16.42 4.64
N PHE A 86 12.12 -15.93 5.84
CA PHE A 86 12.79 -16.41 7.06
C PHE A 86 11.82 -17.04 8.07
N ASN A 87 10.53 -17.13 7.72
CA ASN A 87 9.48 -17.61 8.62
C ASN A 87 9.41 -16.84 9.96
N VAL A 88 9.86 -15.59 9.95
CA VAL A 88 9.88 -14.73 11.14
C VAL A 88 8.46 -14.22 11.39
N ARG A 89 7.91 -14.55 12.57
CA ARG A 89 6.61 -14.06 13.02
C ARG A 89 6.82 -13.02 14.11
N LEU A 90 6.26 -11.83 13.93
CA LEU A 90 6.23 -10.84 15.01
C LEU A 90 5.25 -11.28 16.08
N LYS A 91 5.62 -11.02 17.34
CA LYS A 91 4.73 -11.23 18.47
C LYS A 91 3.73 -10.08 18.56
N ASP A 92 2.54 -10.38 19.09
CA ASP A 92 1.60 -9.33 19.48
C ASP A 92 2.19 -8.46 20.59
N PRO A 93 1.97 -7.13 20.60
CA PRO A 93 1.01 -6.38 19.76
C PRO A 93 1.60 -5.83 18.44
N THR A 94 2.90 -6.00 18.20
CA THR A 94 3.59 -5.39 17.05
C THR A 94 3.03 -5.88 15.71
N ASN A 95 2.67 -7.16 15.62
CA ASN A 95 2.04 -7.72 14.43
C ASN A 95 0.72 -7.01 14.06
N ILE A 96 -0.11 -6.70 15.05
CA ILE A 96 -1.38 -5.99 14.86
C ILE A 96 -1.13 -4.56 14.38
N ILE A 97 -0.20 -3.84 15.00
CA ILE A 97 0.12 -2.46 14.63
C ILE A 97 0.60 -2.38 13.17
N VAL A 98 1.46 -3.30 12.77
CA VAL A 98 2.02 -3.27 11.42
C VAL A 98 1.00 -3.73 10.37
N SER A 99 0.18 -4.74 10.67
CA SER A 99 -0.91 -5.19 9.79
C SER A 99 -2.01 -4.14 9.62
N THR A 100 -2.37 -3.44 10.71
CA THR A 100 -3.31 -2.30 10.62
C THR A 100 -2.72 -1.15 9.80
N THR A 101 -1.42 -0.88 9.91
CA THR A 101 -0.74 0.13 9.07
C THR A 101 -0.76 -0.25 7.59
N ASP A 102 -0.59 -1.53 7.25
CA ASP A 102 -0.67 -2.04 5.88
C ASP A 102 -2.06 -1.82 5.28
N THR A 103 -3.10 -2.25 6.01
CA THR A 103 -4.49 -2.11 5.57
C THR A 103 -4.93 -0.65 5.45
N LEU A 104 -4.51 0.23 6.38
CA LEU A 104 -4.78 1.66 6.31
C LEU A 104 -4.08 2.31 5.12
N SER A 105 -2.82 1.96 4.86
CA SER A 105 -2.05 2.45 3.71
C SER A 105 -2.72 2.05 2.39
N TYR A 106 -3.14 0.79 2.27
CA TYR A 106 -3.88 0.30 1.11
C TYR A 106 -5.22 1.03 0.92
N LEU A 107 -5.98 1.19 2.01
CA LEU A 107 -7.26 1.89 1.97
C LEU A 107 -7.08 3.36 1.57
N ALA A 108 -6.05 4.04 2.09
CA ALA A 108 -5.73 5.42 1.73
C ALA A 108 -5.38 5.56 0.25
N LEU A 109 -4.58 4.64 -0.31
CA LEU A 109 -4.26 4.59 -1.74
C LEU A 109 -5.52 4.39 -2.59
N MET A 110 -6.38 3.44 -2.21
CA MET A 110 -7.61 3.15 -2.94
C MET A 110 -8.57 4.34 -2.91
N MET A 111 -8.77 4.97 -1.74
CA MET A 111 -9.63 6.15 -1.60
C MET A 111 -9.06 7.35 -2.36
N THR A 112 -7.74 7.57 -2.30
CA THR A 112 -7.10 8.70 -2.99
C THR A 112 -7.23 8.55 -4.51
N THR A 113 -6.95 7.35 -5.05
CA THR A 113 -7.08 7.08 -6.49
C THR A 113 -8.52 7.16 -6.96
N THR A 114 -9.47 6.66 -6.17
CA THR A 114 -10.92 6.80 -6.45
C THR A 114 -11.32 8.27 -6.47
N THR A 115 -10.85 9.06 -5.50
CA THR A 115 -11.15 10.49 -5.42
C THR A 115 -10.60 11.24 -6.64
N ILE A 116 -9.36 10.94 -7.06
CA ILE A 116 -8.78 11.49 -8.29
C ILE A 116 -9.64 11.12 -9.51
N ALA A 117 -10.07 9.87 -9.63
CA ALA A 117 -10.91 9.42 -10.74
C ALA A 117 -12.26 10.15 -10.76
N THR A 118 -12.88 10.33 -9.59
CA THR A 118 -14.15 11.07 -9.47
C THR A 118 -13.99 12.55 -9.80
N ASP A 119 -12.89 13.19 -9.40
CA ASP A 119 -12.60 14.59 -9.74
C ASP A 119 -12.48 14.78 -11.26
N ARG A 120 -11.79 13.86 -11.93
CA ARG A 120 -11.67 13.86 -13.40
C ARG A 120 -13.01 13.59 -14.10
N LEU A 121 -13.80 12.66 -13.58
CA LEU A 121 -15.13 12.35 -14.11
C LEU A 121 -16.08 13.55 -13.99
N LEU A 122 -16.06 14.25 -12.85
CA LEU A 122 -16.86 15.45 -12.62
C LEU A 122 -16.45 16.59 -13.56
N PHE A 123 -15.15 16.79 -13.78
CA PHE A 123 -14.66 17.78 -14.75
C PHE A 123 -15.19 17.49 -16.17
N PHE A 124 -15.21 16.22 -16.56
CA PHE A 124 -15.73 15.81 -17.87
C PHE A 124 -17.26 15.99 -17.99
N LEU A 125 -18.02 15.63 -16.96
CA LEU A 125 -19.49 15.66 -16.98
C LEU A 125 -20.07 17.07 -16.75
N LEU A 126 -19.37 17.94 -16.03
CA LEU A 126 -19.86 19.26 -15.60
C LEU A 126 -18.92 20.40 -16.04
N PRO A 127 -18.62 20.54 -17.36
CA PRO A 127 -17.66 21.53 -17.84
C PRO A 127 -18.08 22.97 -17.54
N LYS A 128 -19.39 23.24 -17.45
CA LYS A 128 -19.95 24.59 -17.21
C LYS A 128 -19.88 25.04 -15.75
N VAL A 129 -19.81 24.13 -14.80
CA VAL A 129 -19.75 24.46 -13.36
C VAL A 129 -18.32 24.85 -12.95
N CYS A 130 -17.31 24.30 -13.65
CA CYS A 130 -15.89 24.62 -13.45
C CYS A 130 -15.44 25.98 -14.05
N MET A 131 -16.21 26.59 -14.96
CA MET A 131 -15.85 27.87 -15.59
C MET A 131 -16.06 29.10 -14.70
N SER A 132 -16.74 28.97 -13.54
CA SER A 132 -16.88 30.07 -12.59
C SER A 132 -15.65 30.17 -11.67
N LYS A 133 -14.59 30.75 -12.22
CA LYS A 133 -13.42 31.39 -11.55
C LYS A 133 -12.52 30.57 -10.62
N ARG A 134 -12.65 29.24 -10.46
CA ARG A 134 -11.77 28.52 -9.51
C ARG A 134 -11.45 27.06 -9.83
N CYS A 135 -11.41 26.65 -11.09
CA CYS A 135 -10.89 25.34 -11.46
C CYS A 135 -9.75 25.45 -12.46
N ILE A 136 -8.55 25.31 -11.90
CA ILE A 136 -7.32 24.77 -12.48
C ILE A 136 -7.50 24.14 -13.87
N GLN A 137 -7.10 24.90 -14.91
CA GLN A 137 -6.66 24.32 -16.18
C GLN A 137 -5.52 23.34 -15.88
N ILE A 138 -5.42 22.21 -16.56
CA ILE A 138 -4.14 21.50 -16.66
C ILE A 138 -3.44 22.05 -17.88
#